data_AF-A0A6J3BZE4-F1
#
_entry.id   AF-A0A6J3BZE4-F1
#
_cell.length_a   1.000
_cell.length_b   1.000
_cell.length_c   1.000
_cell.angle_alpha   90.00
_cell.angle_beta   90.00
_cell.angle_gamma   90.00
#
_symmetry.space_group_name_H-M   'P 1'
#
loop_
_entity.id
_entity.type
_entity.pdbx_description
1 polymer ?
#
loop_
_entity_poly.entity_id
_entity_poly.type
_entity_poly.pdbx_seq_one_letter_code
_entity_poly.pdbx_strand_id
1 'polypeptide(L)'
;MNLSCSDLLFCCFNLPLAASTFWRRSWAHGRTLCRMFPLARYALVAVSLFTVLAITINRYVMISHPRIYPKLYKRHYLAVMVASTWIFSFGALIATWLEKWGRFGLDPTIGSCSILPDQNKRSPKEFLFVGAFMLPCLAIVICYARIFCIVREAARKSRAPARGRPRGLLEDSAVGSASTALERSPCPENGVNHVAPPRRALLAPPVLHCPPTPAPERSSSSGVDTLDGHDEECALDAKPRTPSGGETAKRLRQAAVALRRSPASVRPPRLTHKDRKLLKMIMAIMLSFWVCYLPITLTKIFREFTSHPAANIAGYILIYLTTCINPIIYVVMSSEYRQAYKNLLMCRRWA
;
A
#
# COMPACT_ATOMS: atom_id res chain seq x y z
N MET A 1 -10.90 -6.74 -7.83
CA MET A 1 -11.67 -7.99 -7.71
C MET A 1 -12.75 -7.83 -6.65
N ASN A 2 -12.47 -7.83 -5.35
CA ASN A 2 -13.54 -7.71 -4.32
C ASN A 2 -14.46 -6.51 -4.53
N LEU A 3 -13.87 -5.33 -4.72
CA LEU A 3 -14.58 -4.08 -4.98
C LEU A 3 -15.52 -4.21 -6.20
N SER A 4 -14.98 -4.72 -7.30
CA SER A 4 -15.72 -5.01 -8.54
C SER A 4 -16.86 -6.00 -8.34
N CYS A 5 -16.67 -7.05 -7.54
CA CYS A 5 -17.75 -8.01 -7.24
C CYS A 5 -18.88 -7.34 -6.45
N SER A 6 -18.56 -6.53 -5.44
CA SER A 6 -19.58 -5.80 -4.67
C SER A 6 -20.37 -4.82 -5.54
N ASP A 7 -19.69 -4.09 -6.42
CA ASP A 7 -20.32 -3.14 -7.33
C ASP A 7 -21.15 -3.85 -8.42
N LEU A 8 -20.69 -4.98 -8.95
CA LEU A 8 -21.46 -5.80 -9.91
C LEU A 8 -22.73 -6.37 -9.27
N LEU A 9 -22.62 -6.93 -8.06
CA LEU A 9 -23.80 -7.42 -7.33
C LEU A 9 -24.78 -6.28 -7.05
N PHE A 10 -24.27 -5.10 -6.73
CA PHE A 10 -25.09 -3.91 -6.55
C PHE A 10 -25.83 -3.58 -7.86
N CYS A 11 -25.12 -3.58 -8.99
CA CYS A 11 -25.69 -3.28 -10.29
C CYS A 11 -26.70 -4.33 -10.75
N CYS A 12 -26.44 -5.62 -10.55
CA CYS A 12 -27.33 -6.68 -11.01
C CYS A 12 -28.61 -6.79 -10.18
N PHE A 13 -28.58 -6.44 -8.89
CA PHE A 13 -29.73 -6.59 -8.00
C PHE A 13 -30.46 -5.27 -7.73
N ASN A 14 -29.74 -4.22 -7.34
CA ASN A 14 -30.35 -2.97 -6.90
C ASN A 14 -30.78 -2.08 -8.07
N LEU A 15 -30.01 -2.00 -9.16
CA LEU A 15 -30.38 -1.13 -10.29
C LEU A 15 -31.68 -1.56 -10.97
N PRO A 16 -31.93 -2.84 -11.31
CA PRO A 16 -33.17 -3.25 -11.95
C PRO A 16 -34.39 -3.01 -11.06
N LEU A 17 -34.28 -3.29 -9.75
CA LEU A 17 -35.36 -3.05 -8.80
C LEU A 17 -35.63 -1.56 -8.60
N ALA A 18 -34.57 -0.74 -8.54
CA ALA A 18 -34.70 0.71 -8.46
C ALA A 18 -35.35 1.29 -9.73
N ALA A 19 -34.92 0.84 -10.91
CA ALA A 19 -35.48 1.26 -12.20
C ALA A 19 -36.96 0.87 -12.34
N SER A 20 -37.31 -0.37 -11.97
CA SER A 20 -38.69 -0.85 -11.98
C SER A 20 -39.59 -0.05 -11.02
N THR A 21 -39.09 0.26 -9.82
CA THR A 21 -39.83 1.08 -8.84
C THR A 21 -40.02 2.51 -9.35
N PHE A 22 -39.01 3.10 -9.99
CA PHE A 22 -39.09 4.43 -10.58
C PHE A 22 -40.12 4.45 -11.73
N TRP A 23 -40.10 3.46 -12.61
CA TRP A 23 -41.05 3.34 -13.72
C TRP A 23 -42.49 3.20 -13.25
N ARG A 24 -42.74 2.34 -12.25
CA ARG A 24 -44.09 2.08 -11.72
C ARG A 24 -44.55 3.11 -10.68
N ARG A 25 -43.70 4.07 -10.30
CA ARG A 25 -43.91 5.06 -9.23
C ARG A 25 -44.40 4.45 -7.89
N SER A 26 -44.14 3.16 -7.68
CA SER A 26 -44.64 2.38 -6.54
C SER A 26 -43.86 1.08 -6.40
N TRP A 27 -43.83 0.52 -5.19
CA TRP A 27 -43.19 -0.78 -4.94
C TRP A 27 -44.16 -1.94 -5.19
N ALA A 28 -44.04 -2.57 -6.36
CA ALA A 28 -44.92 -3.69 -6.78
C ALA A 28 -44.32 -5.10 -6.53
N HIS A 29 -43.09 -5.20 -6.01
CA HIS A 29 -42.32 -6.45 -5.97
C HIS A 29 -42.58 -7.32 -4.71
N GLY A 30 -43.60 -6.98 -3.92
CA GLY A 30 -43.95 -7.70 -2.68
C GLY A 30 -43.02 -7.41 -1.49
N ARG A 31 -43.36 -8.01 -0.33
CA ARG A 31 -42.70 -7.73 0.96
C ARG A 31 -41.29 -8.32 1.06
N THR A 32 -41.07 -9.52 0.52
CA THR A 32 -39.75 -10.19 0.61
C THR A 32 -38.67 -9.39 -0.11
N LEU A 33 -38.92 -8.97 -1.34
CA LEU A 33 -37.99 -8.11 -2.08
C LEU A 33 -37.85 -6.73 -1.41
N CYS A 34 -38.89 -6.23 -0.74
CA CYS A 34 -38.82 -4.98 0.04
C CYS A 34 -37.89 -5.09 1.26
N ARG A 35 -37.66 -6.30 1.80
CA ARG A 35 -36.65 -6.54 2.83
C ARG A 35 -35.26 -6.76 2.22
N MET A 36 -35.16 -7.52 1.14
CA MET A 36 -33.88 -7.84 0.48
C MET A 36 -33.25 -6.63 -0.20
N PHE A 37 -34.03 -5.74 -0.80
CA PHE A 37 -33.55 -4.54 -1.49
C PHE A 37 -32.71 -3.63 -0.58
N PRO A 38 -33.22 -3.09 0.53
CA PRO A 38 -32.41 -2.27 1.42
C PRO A 38 -31.27 -3.07 2.06
N LEU A 39 -31.46 -4.36 2.40
CA LEU A 39 -30.38 -5.20 2.92
C LEU A 39 -29.19 -5.24 1.95
N ALA A 40 -29.43 -5.62 0.69
CA ALA A 40 -28.39 -5.70 -0.33
C ALA A 40 -27.80 -4.31 -0.61
N ARG A 41 -28.64 -3.27 -0.73
CA ARG A 41 -28.21 -1.89 -0.97
C ARG A 41 -27.21 -1.42 0.10
N TYR A 42 -27.57 -1.50 1.37
CA TYR A 42 -26.73 -1.00 2.46
C TYR A 42 -25.52 -1.90 2.73
N ALA A 43 -25.70 -3.24 2.66
CA ALA A 43 -24.59 -4.18 2.88
C ALA A 43 -23.51 -4.02 1.81
N LEU A 44 -23.88 -3.98 0.53
CA LEU A 44 -22.91 -3.92 -0.56
C LEU A 44 -22.17 -2.57 -0.57
N VAL A 45 -22.85 -1.46 -0.27
CA VAL A 45 -22.22 -0.15 -0.09
C VAL A 45 -21.19 -0.19 1.06
N ALA A 46 -21.55 -0.80 2.19
CA ALA A 46 -20.63 -0.97 3.32
C ALA A 46 -19.42 -1.86 2.94
N VAL A 47 -19.64 -2.97 2.22
CA VAL A 47 -18.55 -3.82 1.70
C VAL A 47 -17.60 -3.02 0.81
N SER A 48 -18.13 -2.19 -0.11
CA SER A 48 -17.30 -1.35 -0.97
C SER A 48 -16.47 -0.36 -0.16
N LEU A 49 -17.06 0.31 0.84
CA LEU A 49 -16.37 1.26 1.73
C LEU A 49 -15.29 0.58 2.58
N PHE A 50 -15.59 -0.53 3.23
CA PHE A 50 -14.60 -1.27 4.01
C PHE A 50 -13.49 -1.86 3.12
N THR A 51 -13.82 -2.26 1.89
CA THR A 51 -12.81 -2.68 0.91
C THR A 51 -11.88 -1.53 0.56
N VAL A 52 -12.42 -0.33 0.33
CA VAL A 52 -11.62 0.87 0.07
C VAL A 52 -10.75 1.23 1.29
N LEU A 53 -11.30 1.15 2.50
CA LEU A 53 -10.54 1.33 3.74
C LEU A 53 -9.41 0.30 3.86
N ALA A 54 -9.69 -0.98 3.60
CA ALA A 54 -8.70 -2.05 3.63
C ALA A 54 -7.57 -1.82 2.60
N ILE A 55 -7.91 -1.39 1.38
CA ILE A 55 -6.92 -1.05 0.34
C ILE A 55 -6.06 0.14 0.78
N THR A 56 -6.65 1.17 1.39
CA THR A 56 -5.92 2.35 1.85
C THR A 56 -5.00 2.05 3.02
N ILE A 57 -5.46 1.28 4.00
CA ILE A 57 -4.61 0.77 5.10
C ILE A 57 -3.46 -0.07 4.55
N ASN A 58 -3.75 -0.99 3.62
CA ASN A 58 -2.72 -1.81 2.97
C ASN A 58 -1.63 -0.95 2.32
N ARG A 59 -2.01 0.10 1.59
CA ARG A 59 -1.06 1.05 1.01
C ARG A 59 -0.32 1.85 2.07
N TYR A 60 -1.01 2.35 3.09
CA TYR A 60 -0.40 3.08 4.18
C TYR A 60 0.67 2.25 4.89
N VAL A 61 0.37 1.00 5.25
CA VAL A 61 1.33 0.09 5.93
C VAL A 61 2.52 -0.23 5.03
N MET A 62 2.29 -0.47 3.73
CA MET A 62 3.36 -0.70 2.75
C MET A 62 4.35 0.48 2.68
N ILE A 63 3.84 1.70 2.74
CA ILE A 63 4.61 2.95 2.59
C ILE A 63 5.28 3.36 3.89
N SER A 64 4.55 3.30 5.01
CA SER A 64 5.00 3.75 6.33
C SER A 64 5.86 2.70 7.05
N HIS A 65 5.58 1.41 6.85
CA HIS A 65 6.19 0.31 7.61
C HIS A 65 6.62 -0.84 6.68
N PRO A 66 7.60 -0.62 5.78
CA PRO A 66 8.01 -1.63 4.79
C PRO A 66 8.54 -2.92 5.41
N ARG A 67 9.06 -2.88 6.65
CA ARG A 67 9.54 -4.08 7.38
C ARG A 67 8.41 -4.96 7.92
N ILE A 68 7.27 -4.37 8.27
CA ILE A 68 6.11 -5.06 8.88
C ILE A 68 5.19 -5.61 7.79
N TYR A 69 5.09 -4.89 6.66
CA TYR A 69 4.24 -5.26 5.52
C TYR A 69 4.30 -6.74 5.11
N PRO A 70 5.47 -7.36 4.85
CA PRO A 70 5.53 -8.76 4.41
C PRO A 70 5.11 -9.77 5.49
N LYS A 71 5.16 -9.39 6.78
CA LYS A 71 4.71 -10.24 7.88
C LYS A 71 3.18 -10.24 8.00
N LEU A 72 2.57 -9.08 7.80
CA LEU A 72 1.14 -8.85 7.99
C LEU A 72 0.31 -9.22 6.75
N TYR A 73 0.76 -8.89 5.54
CA TYR A 73 -0.02 -9.06 4.31
C TYR A 73 0.30 -10.37 3.57
N LYS A 74 0.06 -11.50 4.24
CA LYS A 74 0.07 -12.85 3.63
C LYS A 74 -1.27 -13.14 2.95
N ARG A 75 -1.28 -14.08 1.99
CA ARG A 75 -2.48 -14.46 1.22
C ARG A 75 -3.68 -14.83 2.11
N HIS A 76 -3.45 -15.56 3.20
CA HIS A 76 -4.53 -15.93 4.12
C HIS A 76 -5.08 -14.72 4.90
N TYR A 77 -4.24 -13.81 5.40
CA TYR A 77 -4.71 -12.59 6.07
C TYR A 77 -5.48 -11.67 5.11
N LEU A 78 -5.06 -11.58 3.85
CA LEU A 78 -5.82 -10.87 2.81
C LEU A 78 -7.20 -11.49 2.58
N ALA A 79 -7.29 -12.83 2.54
CA ALA A 79 -8.57 -13.53 2.40
C ALA A 79 -9.48 -13.31 3.61
N VAL A 80 -8.93 -13.40 4.84
CA VAL A 80 -9.66 -13.10 6.09
C VAL A 80 -10.13 -11.65 6.12
N MET A 81 -9.29 -10.70 5.72
CA MET A 81 -9.65 -9.28 5.63
C MET A 81 -10.79 -9.04 4.64
N VAL A 82 -10.79 -9.71 3.49
CA VAL A 82 -11.92 -9.63 2.55
C VAL A 82 -13.17 -10.25 3.15
N ALA A 83 -13.09 -11.48 3.67
CA ALA A 83 -14.23 -12.16 4.27
C ALA A 83 -14.85 -11.36 5.44
N SER A 84 -14.02 -10.73 6.27
CA SER A 84 -14.50 -9.90 7.39
C SER A 84 -15.28 -8.67 6.90
N THR A 85 -14.92 -8.06 5.77
CA THR A 85 -15.71 -6.95 5.21
C THR A 85 -17.14 -7.38 4.85
N TRP A 86 -17.31 -8.60 4.31
CA TRP A 86 -18.62 -9.16 3.99
C TRP A 86 -19.41 -9.51 5.24
N ILE A 87 -18.79 -10.27 6.14
CA ILE A 87 -19.42 -10.74 7.38
C ILE A 87 -19.85 -9.55 8.25
N PHE A 88 -19.00 -8.55 8.42
CA PHE A 88 -19.33 -7.38 9.22
C PHE A 88 -20.44 -6.54 8.59
N SER A 89 -20.42 -6.34 7.26
CA SER A 89 -21.44 -5.54 6.57
C SER A 89 -22.83 -6.16 6.61
N PHE A 90 -22.93 -7.46 6.30
CA PHE A 90 -24.21 -8.18 6.38
C PHE A 90 -24.62 -8.46 7.82
N GLY A 91 -23.66 -8.78 8.69
CA GLY A 91 -23.87 -9.01 10.12
C GLY A 91 -24.42 -7.77 10.83
N ALA A 92 -23.93 -6.57 10.52
CA ALA A 92 -24.47 -5.33 11.10
C ALA A 92 -25.96 -5.11 10.75
N LEU A 93 -26.44 -5.66 9.64
CA LEU A 93 -27.82 -5.54 9.19
C LEU A 93 -28.71 -6.71 9.60
N ILE A 94 -28.14 -7.80 10.15
CA ILE A 94 -28.92 -8.97 10.58
C ILE A 94 -29.88 -8.60 11.72
N ALA A 95 -29.48 -7.69 12.61
CA ALA A 95 -30.32 -7.23 13.71
C ALA A 95 -31.56 -6.47 13.21
N THR A 96 -31.42 -5.72 12.12
CA THR A 96 -32.53 -5.04 11.43
C THR A 96 -33.39 -6.01 10.65
N TRP A 97 -32.80 -7.06 10.08
CA TRP A 97 -33.53 -8.13 9.40
C TRP A 97 -34.42 -8.92 10.37
N LEU A 98 -33.90 -9.20 11.57
CA LEU A 98 -34.63 -9.88 12.65
C LEU A 98 -35.63 -8.99 13.38
N GLU A 99 -35.81 -7.73 12.95
CA GLU A 99 -36.74 -6.75 13.51
C GLU A 99 -36.54 -6.49 15.02
N LYS A 100 -35.36 -6.80 15.58
CA LYS A 100 -35.00 -6.50 16.97
C LYS A 100 -34.53 -5.06 17.15
N TRP A 101 -33.98 -4.46 16.08
CA TRP A 101 -33.52 -3.08 16.08
C TRP A 101 -33.74 -2.44 14.71
N GLY A 102 -34.88 -1.78 14.56
CA GLY A 102 -35.36 -1.25 13.28
C GLY A 102 -35.98 -2.33 12.40
N ARG A 103 -36.62 -1.91 11.31
CA ARG A 103 -37.29 -2.81 10.36
C ARG A 103 -37.05 -2.37 8.92
N PHE A 104 -37.04 -3.32 8.00
CA PHE A 104 -37.06 -3.01 6.58
C PHE A 104 -38.50 -2.83 6.10
N GLY A 105 -38.78 -1.71 5.43
CA GLY A 105 -40.10 -1.45 4.90
C GLY A 105 -40.14 -0.27 3.93
N LEU A 106 -41.31 -0.03 3.35
CA LEU A 106 -41.52 1.06 2.38
C LEU A 106 -41.50 2.42 3.10
N ASP A 107 -40.56 3.29 2.72
CA ASP A 107 -40.54 4.68 3.18
C ASP A 107 -41.35 5.53 2.18
N PRO A 108 -42.52 6.08 2.57
CA PRO A 108 -43.35 6.88 1.68
C PRO A 108 -42.66 8.18 1.25
N THR A 109 -41.73 8.69 2.06
CA THR A 109 -40.93 9.89 1.76
C THR A 109 -39.88 9.64 0.69
N ILE A 110 -39.59 8.38 0.36
CA ILE A 110 -38.58 8.02 -0.66
C ILE A 110 -39.23 7.16 -1.76
N GLY A 111 -40.49 6.73 -1.60
CA GLY A 111 -41.17 5.85 -2.55
C GLY A 111 -40.45 4.51 -2.75
N SER A 112 -39.60 4.09 -1.81
CA SER A 112 -38.77 2.89 -1.92
C SER A 112 -38.52 2.25 -0.55
N CYS A 113 -38.13 0.98 -0.57
CA CYS A 113 -37.87 0.25 0.66
C CYS A 113 -36.54 0.67 1.30
N SER A 114 -36.59 1.05 2.57
CA SER A 114 -35.48 1.57 3.37
C SER A 114 -35.52 0.96 4.80
N ILE A 115 -34.47 1.24 5.58
CA ILE A 115 -34.49 1.03 7.03
C ILE A 115 -35.41 2.07 7.65
N LEU A 116 -36.42 1.60 8.38
CA LEU A 116 -37.39 2.39 9.13
C LEU A 116 -37.15 2.23 10.64
N PRO A 117 -37.53 3.25 11.44
CA PRO A 117 -37.51 3.13 12.90
C PRO A 117 -38.49 2.04 13.37
N ASP A 118 -38.13 1.43 14.49
CA ASP A 118 -38.96 0.48 15.22
C ASP A 118 -40.03 1.20 16.08
N GLN A 119 -40.91 0.45 16.75
CA GLN A 119 -41.99 0.95 17.60
C GLN A 119 -41.49 1.94 18.67
N ASN A 120 -40.29 1.71 19.21
CA ASN A 120 -39.65 2.58 20.21
C ASN A 120 -38.92 3.79 19.58
N LYS A 121 -39.21 4.15 18.32
CA LYS A 121 -38.53 5.20 17.53
C LYS A 121 -37.01 5.02 17.37
N ARG A 122 -36.46 3.87 17.75
CA ARG A 122 -35.05 3.54 17.56
C ARG A 122 -34.83 3.11 16.12
N SER A 123 -33.86 3.72 15.44
CA SER A 123 -33.44 3.31 14.10
C SER A 123 -31.94 3.02 14.10
N PRO A 124 -31.50 1.87 13.58
CA PRO A 124 -30.08 1.58 13.41
C PRO A 124 -29.46 2.46 12.32
N LYS A 125 -30.27 3.19 11.52
CA LYS A 125 -29.82 3.99 10.39
C LYS A 125 -28.75 5.02 10.77
N GLU A 126 -28.88 5.66 11.93
CA GLU A 126 -27.88 6.62 12.43
C GLU A 126 -26.58 5.93 12.87
N PHE A 127 -26.70 4.83 13.64
CA PHE A 127 -25.55 4.04 14.07
C PHE A 127 -24.77 3.46 12.88
N LEU A 128 -25.48 2.91 11.89
CA LEU A 128 -24.90 2.39 10.65
C LEU A 128 -24.25 3.50 9.84
N PHE A 129 -24.82 4.70 9.80
CA PHE A 129 -24.20 5.83 9.14
C PHE A 129 -22.89 6.24 9.83
N VAL A 130 -22.88 6.35 11.16
CA VAL A 130 -21.65 6.71 11.89
C VAL A 130 -20.59 5.61 11.78
N GLY A 131 -20.96 4.37 12.11
CA GLY A 131 -20.04 3.23 12.19
C GLY A 131 -19.61 2.66 10.84
N ALA A 132 -20.51 2.59 9.86
CA ALA A 132 -20.23 1.98 8.55
C ALA A 132 -19.95 3.00 7.44
N PHE A 133 -20.14 4.30 7.67
CA PHE A 133 -19.82 5.35 6.69
C PHE A 133 -18.83 6.39 7.23
N MET A 134 -19.18 7.14 8.29
CA MET A 134 -18.36 8.27 8.76
C MET A 134 -17.01 7.83 9.31
N LEU A 135 -16.99 6.82 10.19
CA LEU A 135 -15.77 6.31 10.78
C LEU A 135 -14.80 5.75 9.72
N PRO A 136 -15.23 4.90 8.76
CA PRO A 136 -14.39 4.48 7.64
C PRO A 136 -13.90 5.64 6.78
N CYS A 137 -14.76 6.61 6.46
CA CYS A 137 -14.39 7.78 5.67
C CYS A 137 -13.30 8.61 6.36
N LEU A 138 -13.46 8.88 7.66
CA LEU A 138 -12.46 9.61 8.44
C LEU A 138 -11.13 8.87 8.48
N ALA A 139 -11.16 7.55 8.73
CA ALA A 139 -9.96 6.72 8.71
C ALA A 139 -9.26 6.76 7.34
N ILE A 140 -10.02 6.67 6.24
CA ILE A 140 -9.49 6.82 4.88
C ILE A 140 -8.81 8.18 4.69
N VAL A 141 -9.47 9.28 5.07
CA VAL A 141 -8.92 10.65 4.95
C VAL A 141 -7.62 10.79 5.75
N ILE A 142 -7.58 10.29 6.99
CA ILE A 142 -6.38 10.32 7.83
C ILE A 142 -5.24 9.51 7.19
N CYS A 143 -5.52 8.30 6.71
CA CYS A 143 -4.54 7.48 6.01
C CYS A 143 -4.00 8.19 4.76
N TYR A 144 -4.87 8.83 3.98
CA TYR A 144 -4.47 9.59 2.80
C TYR A 144 -3.59 10.80 3.12
N ALA A 145 -3.97 11.58 4.13
CA ALA A 145 -3.19 12.71 4.59
C ALA A 145 -1.79 12.27 5.02
N ARG A 146 -1.69 11.17 5.78
CA ARG A 146 -0.40 10.59 6.19
C ARG A 146 0.43 10.10 5.01
N ILE A 147 -0.15 9.36 4.07
CA ILE A 147 0.53 8.92 2.83
C ILE A 147 1.09 10.12 2.08
N PHE A 148 0.27 11.16 1.88
CA PHE A 148 0.66 12.37 1.16
C PHE A 148 1.78 13.13 1.87
N CYS A 149 1.72 13.26 3.20
CA CYS A 149 2.78 13.88 4.00
C CYS A 149 4.10 13.12 3.86
N ILE A 150 4.10 11.79 3.99
CA ILE A 150 5.29 10.94 3.84
C ILE A 150 5.91 11.13 2.44
N VAL A 151 5.08 11.11 1.39
CA VAL A 151 5.54 11.27 0.01
C VAL A 151 6.12 12.66 -0.24
N ARG A 152 5.50 13.72 0.30
CA ARG A 152 6.01 15.10 0.17
C ARG A 152 7.31 15.29 0.94
N GLU A 153 7.43 14.72 2.13
CA GLU A 153 8.65 14.76 2.91
C GLU A 153 9.81 14.04 2.20
N ALA A 154 9.55 12.85 1.68
CA ALA A 154 10.50 12.10 0.84
C ALA A 154 10.96 12.92 -0.39
N ALA A 155 10.03 13.58 -1.07
CA ALA A 155 10.36 14.45 -2.20
C ALA A 155 11.18 15.69 -1.79
N ARG A 156 10.85 16.32 -0.65
CA ARG A 156 11.60 17.46 -0.11
C ARG A 156 13.04 17.08 0.26
N LYS A 157 13.24 15.96 0.97
CA LYS A 157 14.58 15.45 1.31
C LYS A 157 15.43 15.16 0.08
N SER A 158 14.80 14.69 -1.01
CA SER A 158 15.51 14.47 -2.28
C SER A 158 15.85 15.74 -3.05
N ARG A 159 15.18 16.86 -2.77
CA ARG A 159 15.41 18.18 -3.40
C ARG A 159 16.25 19.12 -2.54
N ALA A 160 16.49 18.79 -1.27
CA ALA A 160 17.42 19.53 -0.45
C ALA A 160 18.81 19.49 -1.12
N PRO A 161 19.44 20.65 -1.40
CA PRO A 161 20.80 20.67 -1.91
C PRO A 161 21.67 19.87 -0.94
N ALA A 162 22.55 19.01 -1.46
CA ALA A 162 23.58 18.36 -0.65
C ALA A 162 24.43 19.46 -0.01
N ARG A 163 24.04 19.90 1.20
CA ARG A 163 24.72 20.95 1.94
C ARG A 163 26.06 20.38 2.37
N GLY A 164 27.10 20.79 1.64
CA GLY A 164 28.52 20.72 1.98
C GLY A 164 28.97 19.41 2.61
N ARG A 165 29.54 18.50 1.80
CA ARG A 165 30.68 17.74 2.30
C ARG A 165 31.74 18.79 2.67
N PRO A 166 32.23 18.88 3.92
CA PRO A 166 33.42 19.67 4.17
C PRO A 166 34.49 19.03 3.29
N ARG A 167 34.96 19.79 2.30
CA ARG A 167 36.22 19.46 1.64
C ARG A 167 37.25 19.67 2.73
N GLY A 168 37.55 18.59 3.46
CA GLY A 168 38.65 18.56 4.40
C GLY A 168 39.86 19.06 3.66
N LEU A 169 40.25 20.25 4.08
CA LEU A 169 41.37 21.06 3.65
C LEU A 169 42.63 20.19 3.81
N LEU A 170 43.16 19.69 2.70
CA LEU A 170 44.59 19.41 2.62
C LEU A 170 45.25 20.79 2.53
N GLU A 171 45.55 21.38 3.68
CA GLU A 171 46.53 22.45 3.77
C GLU A 171 47.85 21.76 4.08
N ASP A 172 48.68 21.60 3.05
CA ASP A 172 50.11 21.41 3.22
C ASP A 172 50.65 22.69 3.88
N SER A 173 51.24 22.54 5.07
CA SER A 173 52.14 23.53 5.63
C SER A 173 53.42 22.83 6.03
N ALA A 174 54.41 22.99 5.16
CA ALA A 174 55.80 22.65 5.41
C ALA A 174 56.51 23.81 6.11
N VAL A 175 57.04 23.57 7.32
CA VAL A 175 58.23 24.19 7.96
C VAL A 175 58.61 23.22 9.10
N GLY A 176 59.82 22.73 9.33
CA GLY A 176 61.16 22.88 8.76
C GLY A 176 62.16 22.11 9.66
N SER A 177 63.35 21.81 9.10
CA SER A 177 64.61 21.37 9.76
C SER A 177 64.73 19.90 10.21
N ALA A 178 65.84 19.16 10.00
CA ALA A 178 67.15 19.42 9.38
C ALA A 178 67.91 18.11 9.08
N SER A 179 68.97 18.22 8.26
CA SER A 179 70.15 17.34 8.11
C SER A 179 69.95 16.01 7.36
N THR A 180 70.77 15.57 6.39
CA THR A 180 72.17 15.87 6.03
C THR A 180 72.46 15.58 4.54
N ALA A 181 73.29 16.44 3.96
CA ALA A 181 74.27 16.25 2.86
C ALA A 181 74.26 14.97 2.01
N LEU A 182 74.22 15.12 0.67
CA LEU A 182 75.39 14.83 -0.17
C LEU A 182 75.28 15.50 -1.55
N GLU A 183 76.43 15.98 -1.99
CA GLU A 183 76.80 16.83 -3.11
C GLU A 183 76.79 16.11 -4.47
N ARG A 184 76.37 16.80 -5.55
CA ARG A 184 77.09 16.97 -6.84
C ARG A 184 76.17 17.45 -7.98
N SER A 185 76.48 18.63 -8.49
CA SER A 185 76.28 19.03 -9.89
C SER A 185 77.63 18.85 -10.62
N PRO A 186 77.70 18.64 -11.95
CA PRO A 186 77.34 19.69 -12.92
C PRO A 186 76.64 19.20 -14.22
N CYS A 187 75.78 20.05 -14.79
CA CYS A 187 75.44 19.99 -16.23
C CYS A 187 76.55 20.65 -17.07
N PRO A 188 76.64 20.34 -18.38
CA PRO A 188 76.04 21.27 -19.35
C PRO A 188 75.36 20.60 -20.58
N GLU A 189 74.73 21.49 -21.34
CA GLU A 189 73.80 21.36 -22.46
C GLU A 189 74.29 20.62 -23.72
N ASN A 190 73.33 20.01 -24.45
CA ASN A 190 72.92 20.30 -25.84
C ASN A 190 72.48 19.05 -26.60
N GLY A 191 71.30 19.09 -27.23
CA GLY A 191 70.82 18.01 -28.10
C GLY A 191 69.38 18.18 -28.56
N VAL A 192 69.21 18.41 -29.86
CA VAL A 192 68.02 18.91 -30.57
C VAL A 192 67.10 17.77 -31.08
N ASN A 193 65.77 18.03 -31.06
CA ASN A 193 64.62 17.54 -31.87
C ASN A 193 64.41 16.03 -32.23
N HIS A 194 63.17 15.53 -32.00
CA HIS A 194 62.17 15.05 -33.02
C HIS A 194 60.93 14.40 -32.34
N VAL A 195 59.71 14.95 -32.44
CA VAL A 195 58.56 14.70 -33.39
C VAL A 195 57.69 13.43 -33.14
N ALA A 196 56.48 13.65 -32.58
CA ALA A 196 55.09 13.16 -32.89
C ALA A 196 54.73 11.65 -33.14
N PRO A 197 53.44 11.20 -33.26
CA PRO A 197 52.10 11.56 -32.70
C PRO A 197 51.27 10.31 -32.16
N PRO A 198 49.97 10.42 -31.77
CA PRO A 198 49.20 9.34 -31.12
C PRO A 198 48.18 8.59 -32.02
N ARG A 199 47.75 7.37 -31.62
CA ARG A 199 46.57 6.67 -32.19
C ARG A 199 45.68 6.01 -31.11
N ARG A 200 44.36 6.23 -31.27
CA ARG A 200 43.21 5.62 -30.55
C ARG A 200 43.03 4.13 -30.84
N ALA A 201 42.43 3.38 -29.89
CA ALA A 201 41.50 2.27 -30.20
C ALA A 201 40.60 1.89 -29.00
N LEU A 202 39.41 1.40 -29.33
CA LEU A 202 38.25 1.06 -28.49
C LEU A 202 38.41 -0.24 -27.68
N LEU A 203 37.60 -0.41 -26.61
CA LEU A 203 37.44 -1.70 -25.92
C LEU A 203 35.95 -2.06 -25.70
N ALA A 204 35.63 -3.28 -26.13
CA ALA A 204 34.38 -4.03 -25.94
C ALA A 204 34.45 -4.90 -24.64
N PRO A 205 33.36 -5.54 -24.18
CA PRO A 205 33.27 -6.17 -22.86
C PRO A 205 33.65 -7.68 -22.87
N PRO A 206 34.01 -8.29 -21.72
CA PRO A 206 34.38 -9.71 -21.68
C PRO A 206 33.27 -10.67 -21.21
N VAL A 207 33.56 -11.94 -21.49
CA VAL A 207 32.73 -13.14 -21.58
C VAL A 207 32.65 -13.93 -20.26
N LEU A 208 31.58 -14.72 -20.15
CA LEU A 208 31.13 -15.61 -19.07
C LEU A 208 31.89 -16.96 -19.08
N HIS A 209 32.28 -17.50 -17.90
CA HIS A 209 32.74 -18.88 -17.75
C HIS A 209 32.08 -19.57 -16.53
N CYS A 210 31.53 -20.77 -16.74
CA CYS A 210 31.10 -21.73 -15.71
C CYS A 210 32.16 -22.84 -15.52
N PRO A 211 32.14 -23.55 -14.37
CA PRO A 211 32.63 -24.93 -14.30
C PRO A 211 31.62 -25.94 -13.67
N PRO A 212 31.88 -27.27 -13.79
CA PRO A 212 30.89 -28.34 -13.61
C PRO A 212 30.98 -29.13 -12.30
N THR A 213 29.92 -29.90 -12.01
CA THR A 213 29.71 -30.91 -10.95
C THR A 213 30.60 -32.16 -11.07
N PRO A 214 30.75 -32.94 -9.97
CA PRO A 214 30.08 -34.26 -9.91
C PRO A 214 29.55 -34.66 -8.51
N ALA A 215 28.75 -35.72 -8.46
CA ALA A 215 28.29 -36.50 -7.29
C ALA A 215 28.47 -38.00 -7.63
N PRO A 216 28.13 -39.03 -6.79
CA PRO A 216 27.65 -39.06 -5.40
C PRO A 216 28.34 -40.14 -4.50
N GLU A 217 28.06 -40.20 -3.19
CA GLU A 217 28.08 -41.44 -2.38
C GLU A 217 27.28 -41.30 -1.07
N ARG A 218 26.79 -42.43 -0.53
CA ARG A 218 25.70 -42.58 0.45
C ARG A 218 26.03 -43.66 1.49
N SER A 219 25.87 -43.38 2.80
CA SER A 219 25.57 -44.33 3.92
C SER A 219 25.65 -43.57 5.29
N SER A 220 24.60 -43.47 6.12
CA SER A 220 24.24 -44.28 7.33
C SER A 220 25.40 -44.46 8.34
N SER A 221 25.33 -44.24 9.67
CA SER A 221 24.33 -44.56 10.72
C SER A 221 24.75 -43.99 12.11
N SER A 222 23.82 -43.98 13.09
CA SER A 222 23.90 -44.13 14.59
C SER A 222 25.27 -44.07 15.32
N GLY A 223 25.47 -43.59 16.57
CA GLY A 223 24.65 -43.47 17.78
C GLY A 223 25.44 -44.01 19.00
N VAL A 224 25.58 -43.18 20.07
CA VAL A 224 25.76 -43.46 21.53
C VAL A 224 26.97 -44.27 22.09
N ASP A 225 27.34 -43.90 23.34
CA ASP A 225 28.11 -44.59 24.42
C ASP A 225 29.52 -44.02 24.73
N THR A 226 29.70 -43.17 25.76
CA THR A 226 29.88 -43.34 27.23
C THR A 226 31.32 -43.63 27.72
N LEU A 227 31.79 -42.69 28.56
CA LEU A 227 32.59 -42.80 29.80
C LEU A 227 33.82 -43.74 29.83
N ASP A 228 35.01 -43.17 30.08
CA ASP A 228 35.68 -43.32 31.39
C ASP A 228 36.92 -42.40 31.54
N GLY A 229 37.29 -42.06 32.78
CA GLY A 229 38.66 -41.66 33.14
C GLY A 229 38.93 -40.25 33.71
N HIS A 230 38.78 -40.13 35.03
CA HIS A 230 39.53 -39.29 36.00
C HIS A 230 41.05 -39.13 35.67
N ASP A 231 41.87 -38.13 36.05
CA ASP A 231 42.00 -37.27 37.24
C ASP A 231 42.85 -36.00 36.93
N GLU A 232 42.87 -35.09 37.90
CA GLU A 232 43.64 -33.84 38.05
C GLU A 232 45.13 -33.88 37.65
N GLU A 233 45.67 -32.79 37.07
CA GLU A 233 46.70 -31.96 37.72
C GLU A 233 47.02 -30.70 36.88
N CYS A 234 47.07 -29.55 37.55
CA CYS A 234 47.33 -28.24 36.99
C CYS A 234 48.82 -27.89 37.21
N ALA A 235 49.63 -27.82 36.16
CA ALA A 235 50.95 -27.19 36.24
C ALA A 235 51.35 -26.55 34.90
N LEU A 236 51.75 -25.29 34.99
CA LEU A 236 52.05 -24.37 33.91
C LEU A 236 53.24 -24.83 33.05
N ASP A 237 53.08 -24.84 31.72
CA ASP A 237 54.03 -24.19 30.79
C ASP A 237 53.52 -24.22 29.34
N ALA A 238 53.04 -23.09 28.81
CA ALA A 238 52.90 -22.89 27.36
C ALA A 238 52.62 -21.43 26.98
N LYS A 239 53.71 -20.68 26.76
CA LYS A 239 53.93 -19.57 25.80
C LYS A 239 52.68 -18.90 25.18
N PRO A 240 52.50 -17.56 25.33
CA PRO A 240 51.46 -16.83 24.61
C PRO A 240 51.68 -16.94 23.09
N ARG A 241 50.76 -17.57 22.37
CA ARG A 241 50.69 -17.48 20.90
C ARG A 241 50.31 -16.05 20.55
N THR A 242 51.29 -15.27 20.08
CA THR A 242 51.05 -13.98 19.43
C THR A 242 50.05 -14.16 18.29
N PRO A 243 48.97 -13.37 18.21
CA PRO A 243 48.07 -13.43 17.07
C PRO A 243 48.86 -13.04 15.82
N SER A 244 48.90 -13.93 14.83
CA SER A 244 49.46 -13.62 13.52
C SER A 244 48.81 -12.34 13.00
N GLY A 245 49.60 -11.28 12.79
CA GLY A 245 49.12 -9.95 12.43
C GLY A 245 48.23 -9.91 11.18
N GLY A 246 48.24 -10.97 10.38
CA GLY A 246 47.34 -11.16 9.24
C GLY A 246 45.86 -11.37 9.60
N GLU A 247 45.55 -11.99 10.73
CA GLU A 247 44.16 -12.24 11.16
C GLU A 247 43.50 -10.98 11.72
N THR A 248 44.25 -10.23 12.53
CA THR A 248 43.80 -8.94 13.08
C THR A 248 43.60 -7.91 11.97
N ALA A 249 44.50 -7.88 10.98
CA ALA A 249 44.36 -7.01 9.81
C ALA A 249 43.15 -7.38 8.93
N LYS A 250 42.84 -8.69 8.77
CA LYS A 250 41.63 -9.15 8.08
C LYS A 250 40.35 -8.74 8.83
N ARG A 251 40.32 -8.90 10.16
CA ARG A 251 39.17 -8.49 10.99
C ARG A 251 38.96 -6.98 10.98
N LEU A 252 40.02 -6.19 11.05
CA LEU A 252 39.95 -4.73 10.92
C LEU A 252 39.50 -4.29 9.53
N ARG A 253 39.96 -4.96 8.45
CA ARG A 253 39.46 -4.70 7.09
C ARG A 253 37.99 -5.08 6.94
N GLN A 254 37.55 -6.21 7.50
CA GLN A 254 36.14 -6.62 7.47
C GLN A 254 35.26 -5.69 8.30
N ALA A 255 35.71 -5.25 9.48
CA ALA A 255 35.05 -4.25 10.30
C ALA A 255 34.98 -2.89 9.58
N ALA A 256 36.07 -2.47 8.91
CA ALA A 256 36.11 -1.25 8.11
C ALA A 256 35.20 -1.33 6.87
N VAL A 257 35.05 -2.49 6.25
CA VAL A 257 34.10 -2.73 5.15
C VAL A 257 32.65 -2.76 5.65
N ALA A 258 32.41 -3.31 6.85
CA ALA A 258 31.10 -3.27 7.51
C ALA A 258 30.71 -1.85 7.94
N LEU A 259 31.68 -1.04 8.39
CA LEU A 259 31.51 0.38 8.72
C LEU A 259 31.38 1.26 7.46
N ARG A 260 32.06 0.91 6.36
CA ARG A 260 31.91 1.56 5.03
C ARG A 260 30.63 1.17 4.30
N ARG A 261 30.00 0.05 4.65
CA ARG A 261 28.59 -0.20 4.31
C ARG A 261 27.76 0.79 5.10
N SER A 262 27.69 2.02 4.58
CA SER A 262 26.65 2.98 4.93
C SER A 262 25.35 2.20 5.06
N PRO A 263 24.59 2.33 6.18
CA PRO A 263 23.33 1.62 6.34
C PRO A 263 22.56 1.87 5.05
N ALA A 264 22.28 0.78 4.31
CA ALA A 264 21.77 0.84 2.95
C ALA A 264 20.73 1.95 2.90
N SER A 265 21.03 3.06 2.20
CA SER A 265 20.21 4.27 2.31
C SER A 265 18.78 3.81 2.06
N VAL A 266 17.93 3.86 3.10
CA VAL A 266 16.57 3.36 2.98
C VAL A 266 15.96 4.22 1.89
N ARG A 267 15.82 3.65 0.69
CA ARG A 267 15.35 4.42 -0.46
C ARG A 267 14.02 5.02 -0.04
N PRO A 268 13.83 6.34 -0.20
CA PRO A 268 12.60 6.97 0.23
C PRO A 268 11.41 6.20 -0.37
N PRO A 269 10.32 5.99 0.37
CA PRO A 269 9.15 5.31 -0.15
C PRO A 269 8.65 6.07 -1.39
N ARG A 270 8.86 5.47 -2.57
CA ARG A 270 8.43 6.02 -3.85
C ARG A 270 7.14 5.32 -4.25
N LEU A 271 6.04 6.08 -4.28
CA LEU A 271 4.81 5.61 -4.92
C LEU A 271 5.07 5.40 -6.41
N THR A 272 4.80 4.20 -6.89
CA THR A 272 4.83 3.93 -8.33
C THR A 272 3.72 4.71 -9.03
N HIS A 273 3.84 4.90 -10.35
CA HIS A 273 2.79 5.55 -11.13
C HIS A 273 1.45 4.80 -11.02
N LYS A 274 1.50 3.46 -10.93
CA LYS A 274 0.34 2.60 -10.70
C LYS A 274 -0.30 2.88 -9.33
N ASP A 275 0.50 3.04 -8.28
CA ASP A 275 0.00 3.36 -6.94
C ASP A 275 -0.67 4.74 -6.90
N ARG A 276 -0.07 5.76 -7.52
CA ARG A 276 -0.66 7.11 -7.60
C ARG A 276 -2.00 7.09 -8.30
N LYS A 277 -2.09 6.38 -9.42
CA LYS A 277 -3.35 6.22 -10.17
C LYS A 277 -4.42 5.52 -9.33
N LEU A 278 -4.05 4.45 -8.63
CA LEU A 278 -4.95 3.73 -7.72
C LEU A 278 -5.43 4.62 -6.57
N LEU A 279 -4.53 5.38 -5.93
CA LEU A 279 -4.89 6.32 -4.87
C LEU A 279 -5.79 7.46 -5.38
N LYS A 280 -5.52 7.98 -6.59
CA LYS A 280 -6.39 8.99 -7.24
C LYS A 280 -7.78 8.42 -7.53
N MET A 281 -7.86 7.17 -7.99
CA MET A 281 -9.13 6.46 -8.20
C MET A 281 -9.90 6.32 -6.90
N ILE A 282 -9.25 5.87 -5.82
CA ILE A 282 -9.90 5.75 -4.50
C ILE A 282 -10.36 7.11 -3.97
N MET A 283 -9.57 8.17 -4.17
CA MET A 283 -9.97 9.52 -3.77
C MET A 283 -11.23 9.98 -4.50
N ALA A 284 -11.35 9.67 -5.80
CA ALA A 284 -12.56 9.93 -6.56
C ALA A 284 -13.77 9.17 -5.99
N ILE A 285 -13.60 7.87 -5.66
CA ILE A 285 -14.64 7.04 -5.03
C ILE A 285 -15.07 7.62 -3.67
N MET A 286 -14.13 8.05 -2.85
CA MET A 286 -14.43 8.67 -1.56
C MET A 286 -15.18 9.99 -1.73
N LEU A 287 -14.74 10.86 -2.64
CA LEU A 287 -15.43 12.12 -2.92
C LEU A 287 -16.85 11.90 -3.42
N SER A 288 -17.08 10.89 -4.28
CA SER A 288 -18.45 10.56 -4.69
C SER A 288 -19.31 10.10 -3.52
N PHE A 289 -18.78 9.29 -2.62
CA PHE A 289 -19.50 8.89 -1.42
C PHE A 289 -19.89 10.12 -0.57
N TRP A 290 -19.01 11.10 -0.42
CA TRP A 290 -19.34 12.35 0.29
C TRP A 290 -20.42 13.15 -0.42
N VAL A 291 -20.25 13.43 -1.73
CA VAL A 291 -21.23 14.20 -2.52
C VAL A 291 -22.60 13.54 -2.51
N CYS A 292 -22.64 12.21 -2.51
CA CYS A 292 -23.87 11.44 -2.50
C CYS A 292 -24.55 11.38 -1.14
N TYR A 293 -23.81 11.04 -0.09
CA TYR A 293 -24.39 10.67 1.21
C TYR A 293 -24.41 11.82 2.21
N LEU A 294 -23.45 12.75 2.16
CA LEU A 294 -23.40 13.86 3.10
C LEU A 294 -24.65 14.76 2.99
N PRO A 295 -25.13 15.16 1.80
CA PRO A 295 -26.33 15.99 1.73
C PRO A 295 -27.58 15.28 2.24
N ILE A 296 -27.70 13.96 2.00
CA ILE A 296 -28.82 13.15 2.51
C ILE A 296 -28.82 13.12 4.04
N THR A 297 -27.65 13.04 4.65
CA THR A 297 -27.52 13.08 6.10
C THR A 297 -27.80 14.47 6.65
N LEU A 298 -27.29 15.52 6.01
CA LEU A 298 -27.53 16.90 6.42
C LEU A 298 -29.04 17.21 6.40
N THR A 299 -29.76 16.82 5.35
CA THR A 299 -31.23 17.03 5.31
C THR A 299 -31.96 16.29 6.42
N LYS A 300 -31.45 15.15 6.90
CA LYS A 300 -32.05 14.41 8.03
C LYS A 300 -31.71 14.99 9.40
N ILE A 301 -30.53 15.61 9.56
CA ILE A 301 -30.09 16.26 10.81
C ILE A 301 -30.79 17.61 10.98
N PHE A 302 -30.80 18.42 9.92
CA PHE A 302 -31.43 19.74 9.94
C PHE A 302 -32.92 19.61 9.61
N ARG A 303 -33.73 19.27 10.62
CA ARG A 303 -35.20 19.14 10.49
C ARG A 303 -35.85 20.36 9.79
N GLU A 304 -35.31 21.55 9.97
CA GLU A 304 -35.79 22.79 9.32
C GLU A 304 -35.66 22.76 7.78
N PHE A 305 -34.67 22.06 7.21
CA PHE A 305 -34.50 21.95 5.75
C PHE A 305 -35.42 20.91 5.10
N THR A 306 -35.99 19.97 5.87
CA THR A 306 -36.87 18.92 5.31
C THR A 306 -38.18 19.43 4.73
N SER A 307 -38.58 20.65 5.11
CA SER A 307 -39.80 21.30 4.64
C SER A 307 -39.68 21.88 3.23
N HIS A 308 -38.46 22.02 2.70
CA HIS A 308 -38.25 22.57 1.36
C HIS A 308 -38.35 21.49 0.26
N PRO A 309 -39.27 21.64 -0.73
CA PRO A 309 -39.42 20.69 -1.83
C PRO A 309 -38.10 20.42 -2.58
N ALA A 310 -37.27 21.45 -2.75
CA ALA A 310 -35.97 21.34 -3.41
C ALA A 310 -35.00 20.39 -2.67
N ALA A 311 -34.98 20.42 -1.34
CA ALA A 311 -34.11 19.55 -0.53
C ALA A 311 -34.54 18.08 -0.64
N ASN A 312 -35.85 17.83 -0.70
CA ASN A 312 -36.39 16.49 -0.91
C ASN A 312 -36.05 15.97 -2.32
N ILE A 313 -36.29 16.77 -3.37
CA ILE A 313 -35.94 16.42 -4.77
C ILE A 313 -34.44 16.15 -4.91
N ALA A 314 -33.58 17.01 -4.34
CA ALA A 314 -32.15 16.82 -4.33
C ALA A 314 -31.76 15.50 -3.62
N GLY A 315 -32.39 15.20 -2.48
CA GLY A 315 -32.21 13.95 -1.77
C GLY A 315 -32.54 12.72 -2.64
N TYR A 316 -33.65 12.75 -3.38
CA TYR A 316 -34.00 11.69 -4.33
C TYR A 316 -32.96 11.53 -5.42
N ILE A 317 -32.57 12.62 -6.08
CA ILE A 317 -31.59 12.60 -7.17
C ILE A 317 -30.25 12.03 -6.67
N LEU A 318 -29.79 12.46 -5.49
CA LEU A 318 -28.56 11.97 -4.89
C LEU A 318 -28.64 10.48 -4.53
N ILE A 319 -29.75 10.03 -3.97
CA ILE A 319 -30.03 8.61 -3.68
C ILE A 319 -29.96 7.75 -4.96
N TYR A 320 -30.42 8.26 -6.10
CA TYR A 320 -30.33 7.54 -7.37
C TYR A 320 -28.93 7.65 -7.99
N LEU A 321 -28.27 8.80 -7.89
CA LEU A 321 -26.89 8.97 -8.35
C LEU A 321 -25.93 8.02 -7.63
N THR A 322 -26.14 7.72 -6.34
CA THR A 322 -25.32 6.74 -5.59
C THR A 322 -25.28 5.38 -6.28
N THR A 323 -26.33 5.04 -7.03
CA THR A 323 -26.47 3.73 -7.66
C THR A 323 -25.66 3.58 -8.94
N CYS A 324 -25.35 4.69 -9.62
CA CYS A 324 -24.68 4.70 -10.93
C CYS A 324 -23.24 5.21 -10.87
N ILE A 325 -22.89 5.98 -9.84
CA ILE A 325 -21.59 6.66 -9.77
C ILE A 325 -20.41 5.68 -9.65
N ASN A 326 -20.54 4.61 -8.86
CA ASN A 326 -19.43 3.68 -8.65
C ASN A 326 -18.94 3.06 -9.99
N PRO A 327 -19.81 2.44 -10.83
CA PRO A 327 -19.41 1.97 -12.16
C PRO A 327 -18.79 3.04 -13.06
N ILE A 328 -19.38 4.24 -13.10
CA ILE A 328 -18.90 5.36 -13.92
C ILE A 328 -17.47 5.73 -13.53
N ILE A 329 -17.18 5.82 -12.23
CA ILE A 329 -15.84 6.16 -11.74
C ILE A 329 -14.81 5.15 -12.21
N TYR A 330 -15.10 3.84 -12.16
CA TYR A 330 -14.13 2.83 -12.63
C TYR A 330 -13.88 2.93 -14.13
N VAL A 331 -14.93 3.11 -14.94
CA VAL A 331 -14.81 3.26 -16.40
C VAL A 331 -14.00 4.50 -16.74
N VAL A 332 -14.22 5.62 -16.04
CA VAL A 332 -13.51 6.87 -16.31
C VAL A 332 -12.05 6.82 -15.82
N MET A 333 -11.81 6.29 -14.61
CA MET A 333 -10.52 6.42 -13.92
C MET A 333 -9.56 5.25 -14.14
N SER A 334 -10.03 4.07 -14.55
CA SER A 334 -9.14 2.94 -14.82
C SER A 334 -9.04 2.64 -16.30
N SER A 335 -7.84 2.90 -16.85
CA SER A 335 -7.51 2.52 -18.22
C SER A 335 -7.47 1.01 -18.45
N GLU A 336 -7.22 0.22 -17.40
CA GLU A 336 -7.25 -1.24 -17.45
C GLU A 336 -8.68 -1.74 -17.74
N TYR A 337 -9.69 -1.17 -17.07
CA TYR A 337 -11.09 -1.45 -17.36
C TYR A 337 -11.48 -1.01 -18.76
N ARG A 338 -11.10 0.21 -19.18
CA ARG A 338 -11.36 0.68 -20.55
C ARG A 338 -10.74 -0.23 -21.61
N GLN A 339 -9.54 -0.75 -21.36
CA GLN A 339 -8.89 -1.67 -22.29
C GLN A 339 -9.59 -3.02 -22.33
N ALA A 340 -10.03 -3.55 -21.18
CA ALA A 340 -10.82 -4.78 -21.13
C ALA A 340 -12.17 -4.62 -21.86
N TYR A 341 -12.89 -3.50 -21.66
CA TYR A 341 -14.11 -3.18 -22.40
C TYR A 341 -13.86 -3.04 -23.89
N LYS A 342 -12.79 -2.36 -24.30
CA LYS A 342 -12.41 -2.27 -25.72
C LYS A 342 -12.11 -3.65 -26.31
N ASN A 343 -11.40 -4.52 -25.59
CA ASN A 343 -11.08 -5.87 -26.07
C ASN A 343 -12.35 -6.74 -26.17
N LEU A 344 -13.27 -6.63 -25.21
CA LEU A 344 -14.58 -7.31 -25.22
C LEU A 344 -15.46 -6.83 -26.38
N LEU A 345 -15.58 -5.51 -26.56
CA LEU A 345 -16.44 -4.92 -27.60
C LEU A 345 -15.85 -5.07 -29.01
N MET A 346 -14.52 -5.08 -29.14
CA MET A 346 -13.84 -5.27 -30.42
C MET A 346 -13.56 -6.75 -30.72
N CYS A 347 -14.12 -7.69 -29.94
CA CYS A 347 -13.91 -9.14 -30.07
C CYS A 347 -12.44 -9.54 -30.32
N ARG A 348 -11.49 -8.81 -29.71
CA ARG A 348 -10.07 -9.06 -29.94
C ARG A 348 -9.71 -10.32 -29.15
N ARG A 349 -9.49 -11.44 -29.85
CA ARG A 349 -9.12 -12.73 -29.26
C ARG A 349 -7.99 -12.52 -28.25
N TRP A 350 -8.20 -13.04 -27.05
CA TRP A 350 -7.17 -13.20 -26.04
C TRP A 350 -6.21 -14.28 -26.55
N ALA A 351 -5.19 -13.86 -27.30
CA ALA A 351 -4.09 -14.72 -27.74
C ALA A 351 -2.96 -14.65 -26.72
#